data_AF-A0A6L2MNR4-F1
#
_entry.id   AF-A0A6L2MNR4-F1
#
_cell.length_a   1.000
_cell.length_b   1.000
_cell.length_c   1.000
_cell.angle_alpha   90.00
_cell.angle_beta   90.00
_cell.angle_gamma   90.00
#
_symmetry.space_group_name_H-M   'P 1'
#
loop_
_entity.id
_entity.type
_entity.pdbx_description
1 polymer ?
#
loop_
_entity_poly.entity_id
_entity_poly.type
_entity_poly.pdbx_seq_one_letter_code
_entity_poly.pdbx_strand_id
1 'polypeptide(L)'
;MAWKVRFGFLSTRLNLSRRCLDLQSILCVNCNKEVESTSHVFFACSMARDLYRNIASWWDISYSEFSSYEEWLEWLLNLRIQSDRRKILEDVLCKEINHCHLALHQEQSHRQDVLHENSEACRLTILQEPTDRLGQLAVYLGNPCHSCSLEHVKLNCTGFTSRMEIDPEILSRQGDLCIVNNDQPVPRLSFISFSNDCRDYFPFALASETVTCS
;
A
#
# COMPACT_ATOMS: atom_id res chain seq x y z
N MET A 1 5.77 19.27 -3.73
CA MET A 1 4.96 18.22 -3.08
C MET A 1 3.49 18.24 -3.49
N ALA A 2 2.93 19.41 -3.85
CA ALA A 2 1.57 19.56 -4.36
C ALA A 2 1.15 18.55 -5.46
N TRP A 3 2.05 18.16 -6.37
CA TRP A 3 1.73 17.14 -7.38
C TRP A 3 1.50 15.74 -6.80
N LYS A 4 2.26 15.31 -5.78
CA LYS A 4 2.05 14.00 -5.11
C LYS A 4 0.72 13.97 -4.36
N VAL A 5 0.34 15.09 -3.75
CA VAL A 5 -0.96 15.31 -3.10
C VAL A 5 -2.09 15.23 -4.14
N ARG A 6 -1.96 15.96 -5.25
CA ARG A 6 -2.96 16.03 -6.33
C ARG A 6 -3.25 14.69 -7.01
N PHE A 7 -2.24 13.83 -7.14
CA PHE A 7 -2.38 12.53 -7.81
C PHE A 7 -2.54 11.34 -6.84
N GLY A 8 -2.65 11.58 -5.53
CA GLY A 8 -2.84 10.50 -4.55
C GLY A 8 -1.64 9.55 -4.42
N PHE A 9 -0.42 10.03 -4.71
CA PHE A 9 0.81 9.24 -4.62
C PHE A 9 1.42 9.20 -3.21
N LEU A 10 0.66 9.63 -2.19
CA LEU A 10 1.08 9.51 -0.80
C LEU A 10 0.63 8.17 -0.22
N SER A 11 1.50 7.61 0.63
CA SER A 11 1.32 6.37 1.39
C SER A 11 0.26 6.49 2.49
N THR A 12 -0.88 7.12 2.21
CA THR A 12 -1.99 7.21 3.16
C THR A 12 -2.62 5.84 3.35
N ARG A 13 -3.13 5.52 4.54
CA ARG A 13 -3.79 4.23 4.82
C ARG A 13 -4.94 3.94 3.85
N LEU A 14 -5.66 4.94 3.35
CA LEU A 14 -6.65 4.73 2.30
C LEU A 14 -6.01 4.30 0.96
N ASN A 15 -4.91 4.93 0.56
CA ASN A 15 -4.19 4.54 -0.67
C ASN A 15 -3.48 3.18 -0.53
N LEU A 16 -2.96 2.88 0.66
CA LEU A 16 -2.35 1.60 1.01
C LEU A 16 -3.41 0.47 1.08
N SER A 17 -4.59 0.74 1.63
CA SER A 17 -5.74 -0.17 1.61
C SER A 17 -6.26 -0.40 0.19
N ARG A 18 -6.33 0.65 -0.65
CA ARG A 18 -6.63 0.53 -2.09
C ARG A 18 -5.56 -0.27 -2.86
N ARG A 19 -4.40 -0.45 -2.24
CA ARG A 19 -3.27 -1.27 -2.68
C ARG A 19 -3.13 -2.56 -1.85
N CYS A 20 -4.21 -3.04 -1.24
CA CYS A 20 -4.26 -4.35 -0.55
C CYS A 20 -3.27 -4.58 0.59
N LEU A 21 -2.68 -3.54 1.18
CA LEU A 21 -1.93 -3.75 2.42
C LEU A 21 -2.92 -4.02 3.55
N ASP A 22 -2.72 -5.12 4.28
CA ASP A 22 -3.51 -5.47 5.46
C ASP A 22 -3.27 -4.43 6.55
N LEU A 23 -4.20 -3.49 6.64
CA LEU A 23 -4.21 -2.47 7.65
C LEU A 23 -5.30 -2.81 8.66
N GLN A 24 -4.91 -2.95 9.92
CA GLN A 24 -5.85 -3.14 11.04
C GLN A 24 -6.96 -2.08 11.08
N SER A 25 -6.72 -0.91 10.46
CA SER A 25 -7.70 0.14 10.27
C SER A 25 -7.27 1.11 9.17
N ILE A 26 -8.23 1.61 8.38
CA ILE A 26 -8.02 2.71 7.43
C ILE A 26 -8.14 4.10 8.07
N LEU A 27 -8.39 4.17 9.38
CA LEU A 27 -8.47 5.42 10.11
C LEU A 27 -7.12 6.12 10.14
N CYS A 28 -7.16 7.45 10.17
CA CYS A 28 -5.98 8.30 10.25
C CYS A 28 -5.22 8.06 11.55
N VAL A 29 -3.93 7.77 11.44
CA VAL A 29 -3.05 7.53 12.60
C VAL A 29 -2.94 8.74 13.53
N ASN A 30 -3.15 9.94 13.00
CA ASN A 30 -3.01 11.19 13.74
C ASN A 30 -4.23 11.51 14.60
N CYS A 31 -5.44 11.24 14.11
CA CYS A 31 -6.68 11.62 14.81
C CYS A 31 -7.52 10.43 15.27
N ASN A 32 -7.33 9.26 14.65
CA ASN A 32 -8.08 8.01 14.86
C ASN A 32 -9.61 8.16 14.79
N LYS A 33 -10.10 9.13 14.02
CA LYS A 33 -11.54 9.48 13.93
C LYS A 33 -12.12 9.31 12.52
N GLU A 34 -11.37 9.66 11.50
CA GLU A 34 -11.80 9.58 10.09
C GLU A 34 -10.83 8.76 9.25
N VAL A 35 -11.24 8.40 8.04
CA VAL A 35 -10.42 7.69 7.05
C VAL A 35 -9.19 8.51 6.66
N GLU A 36 -8.02 7.88 6.65
CA GLU A 36 -6.76 8.48 6.23
C GLU A 36 -6.69 8.66 4.71
N SER A 37 -7.42 9.64 4.19
CA SER A 37 -7.27 10.12 2.82
C SER A 37 -6.23 11.23 2.75
N THR A 38 -5.71 11.52 1.55
CA THR A 38 -4.84 12.69 1.33
C THR A 38 -5.52 13.98 1.79
N SER A 39 -6.80 14.18 1.46
CA SER A 39 -7.55 15.37 1.85
C SER A 39 -7.70 15.48 3.36
N HIS A 40 -7.94 14.35 4.05
CA HIS A 40 -7.98 14.33 5.49
C HIS A 40 -6.62 14.67 6.10
N VAL A 41 -5.54 13.96 5.72
CA VAL A 41 -4.20 14.17 6.29
C VAL A 41 -3.71 15.60 6.09
N PHE A 42 -3.99 16.21 4.94
CA PHE A 42 -3.49 17.54 4.60
C PHE A 42 -4.40 18.68 5.00
N PHE A 43 -5.72 18.50 5.12
CA PHE A 43 -6.62 19.66 5.28
C PHE A 43 -7.61 19.48 6.43
N ALA A 44 -8.24 18.31 6.55
CA ALA A 44 -9.33 18.11 7.52
C ALA A 44 -8.87 17.59 8.90
N CYS A 45 -7.73 16.91 8.99
CA CYS A 45 -7.24 16.28 10.21
C CYS A 45 -7.02 17.32 11.32
N SER A 46 -7.39 16.99 12.57
CA SER A 46 -7.16 17.89 13.72
C SER A 46 -5.70 18.30 13.86
N MET A 47 -4.77 17.36 13.67
CA MET A 47 -3.33 17.64 13.65
C MET A 47 -2.96 18.67 12.57
N ALA A 48 -3.48 18.50 11.35
CA ALA A 48 -3.21 19.43 10.26
C ALA A 48 -3.75 20.83 10.59
N ARG A 49 -4.99 20.92 11.10
CA ARG A 49 -5.59 22.20 11.51
C ARG A 49 -4.78 22.92 12.58
N ASP A 50 -4.32 22.21 13.60
CA ASP A 50 -3.51 22.80 14.66
C ASP A 50 -2.16 23.30 14.12
N LEU A 51 -1.55 22.55 13.19
CA LEU A 51 -0.33 22.96 12.51
C LEU A 51 -0.53 24.22 11.65
N TYR A 52 -1.60 24.29 10.86
CA TYR A 52 -1.92 25.48 10.08
C TYR A 52 -2.16 26.70 10.97
N ARG A 53 -2.84 26.54 12.10
CA ARG A 53 -3.05 27.62 13.07
C ARG A 53 -1.72 28.11 13.65
N ASN A 54 -0.82 27.19 14.00
CA ASN A 54 0.52 27.53 14.51
C ASN A 54 1.35 28.26 13.45
N ILE A 55 1.40 27.75 12.22
CA ILE A 55 2.16 28.39 11.13
C ILE A 55 1.56 29.75 10.78
N ALA A 56 0.22 29.86 10.74
CA ALA A 56 -0.44 31.13 10.52
C ALA A 56 -0.08 32.16 11.60
N SER A 57 -0.03 31.73 12.87
CA SER A 57 0.44 32.56 13.98
C SER A 57 1.90 32.96 13.86
N TRP A 58 2.80 32.05 13.45
CA TRP A 58 4.23 32.36 13.29
C TRP A 58 4.50 33.33 12.14
N TRP A 59 3.66 33.30 11.11
CA TRP A 59 3.78 34.16 9.94
C TRP A 59 2.98 35.46 10.05
N ASP A 60 2.23 35.65 11.15
CA ASP A 60 1.33 36.79 11.37
C ASP A 60 0.30 36.96 10.24
N ILE A 61 -0.37 35.86 9.88
CA ILE A 61 -1.36 35.81 8.80
C ILE A 61 -2.72 35.32 9.31
N SER A 62 -3.80 35.73 8.63
CA SER A 62 -5.15 35.28 8.95
C SER A 62 -5.34 33.80 8.60
N TYR A 63 -5.77 33.01 9.57
CA TYR A 63 -6.20 31.63 9.36
C TYR A 63 -7.70 31.55 9.03
N SER A 64 -8.07 30.65 8.12
CA SER A 64 -9.47 30.27 7.86
C SER A 64 -9.55 28.75 7.80
N GLU A 65 -10.67 28.19 8.23
CA GLU A 65 -10.86 26.73 8.17
C GLU A 65 -11.06 26.27 6.73
N PHE A 66 -10.48 25.12 6.40
CA PHE A 66 -10.60 24.44 5.13
C PHE A 66 -10.49 22.93 5.35
N SER A 67 -11.01 22.17 4.40
CA SER A 67 -11.08 20.70 4.44
C SER A 67 -10.67 20.04 3.13
N SER A 68 -10.41 20.84 2.09
CA SER A 68 -10.02 20.40 0.75
C SER A 68 -8.82 21.20 0.21
N TYR A 69 -8.23 20.69 -0.87
CA TYR A 69 -7.13 21.38 -1.55
C TYR A 69 -7.60 22.71 -2.17
N GLU A 70 -8.81 22.73 -2.71
CA GLU A 70 -9.42 23.88 -3.36
C GLU A 70 -9.66 25.03 -2.36
N GLU A 71 -10.24 24.72 -1.20
CA GLU A 71 -10.46 25.69 -0.11
C GLU A 71 -9.14 26.20 0.47
N TRP A 72 -8.15 25.31 0.65
CA TRP A 72 -6.81 25.70 1.08
C TRP A 72 -6.12 26.62 0.08
N LEU A 73 -6.24 26.32 -1.22
CA LEU A 73 -5.68 27.13 -2.29
C LEU A 73 -6.35 28.51 -2.34
N GLU A 74 -7.67 28.58 -2.19
CA GLU A 74 -8.42 29.82 -2.09
C GLU A 74 -7.93 30.67 -0.90
N TRP A 75 -7.80 30.06 0.29
CA TRP A 75 -7.22 30.72 1.46
C TRP A 75 -5.84 31.29 1.18
N LEU A 76 -4.92 30.47 0.63
CA LEU A 76 -3.55 30.88 0.32
C LEU A 76 -3.48 32.03 -0.69
N LEU A 77 -4.33 32.01 -1.72
CA LEU A 77 -4.38 33.05 -2.74
C LEU A 77 -4.93 34.38 -2.20
N ASN A 78 -5.84 34.32 -1.22
CA ASN A 78 -6.43 35.50 -0.57
C ASN A 78 -5.50 36.15 0.47
N LEU A 79 -4.41 35.50 0.88
CA LEU A 79 -3.42 36.11 1.77
C LEU A 79 -2.70 37.28 1.11
N ARG A 80 -2.60 38.42 1.80
CA ARG A 80 -1.84 39.61 1.36
C ARG A 80 -0.33 39.43 1.54
N ILE A 81 0.25 38.51 0.79
CA ILE A 81 1.68 38.16 0.83
C ILE A 81 2.28 38.29 -0.57
N GLN A 82 3.51 38.76 -0.66
CA GLN A 82 4.26 38.83 -1.92
C GLN A 82 4.45 37.43 -2.53
N SER A 83 4.45 37.33 -3.86
CA SER A 83 4.51 36.06 -4.61
C SER A 83 5.64 35.13 -4.17
N ASP A 84 6.81 35.69 -3.87
CA ASP A 84 8.01 34.93 -3.52
C ASP A 84 7.88 34.33 -2.11
N ARG A 85 7.32 35.09 -1.16
CA ARG A 85 7.03 34.61 0.19
C ARG A 85 5.88 33.61 0.22
N ARG A 86 4.91 33.74 -0.69
CA ARG A 86 3.78 32.80 -0.81
C ARG A 86 4.25 31.41 -1.21
N LYS A 87 5.21 31.30 -2.15
CA LYS A 87 5.82 30.02 -2.53
C LYS A 87 6.56 29.36 -1.36
N ILE A 88 7.28 30.15 -0.56
CA ILE A 88 7.97 29.65 0.64
C ILE A 88 6.94 29.16 1.66
N LEU A 89 5.88 29.92 1.91
CA LEU A 89 4.80 29.52 2.81
C LEU A 89 4.13 28.22 2.35
N GLU A 90 3.79 28.10 1.07
CA GLU A 90 3.24 26.86 0.49
C GLU A 90 4.16 25.65 0.74
N ASP A 91 5.47 25.82 0.52
CA ASP A 91 6.45 24.75 0.72
C ASP A 91 6.58 24.35 2.20
N VAL A 92 6.63 25.32 3.12
CA VAL A 92 6.63 25.08 4.59
C VAL A 92 5.38 24.32 5.00
N LEU A 93 4.20 24.81 4.61
CA LEU A 93 2.92 24.17 4.94
C LEU A 93 2.86 22.71 4.47
N CYS A 94 3.33 22.43 3.26
CA CYS A 94 3.34 21.06 2.73
C CYS A 94 4.38 20.16 3.44
N LYS A 95 5.55 20.70 3.76
CA LYS A 95 6.66 19.96 4.39
C LYS A 95 6.34 19.54 5.81
N GLU A 96 5.83 20.45 6.63
CA GLU A 96 5.57 20.17 8.04
C GLU A 96 4.50 19.08 8.21
N ILE A 97 3.41 19.13 7.42
CA ILE A 97 2.36 18.09 7.46
C ILE A 97 2.91 16.73 7.04
N ASN A 98 3.68 16.69 5.95
CA ASN A 98 4.26 15.45 5.46
C ASN A 98 5.29 14.88 6.46
N HIS A 99 6.06 15.75 7.11
CA HIS A 99 7.01 15.35 8.15
C HIS A 99 6.29 14.73 9.35
N CYS A 100 5.25 15.38 9.89
CA CYS A 100 4.44 14.83 10.97
C CYS A 100 3.78 13.49 10.60
N HIS A 101 3.22 13.40 9.38
CA HIS A 101 2.61 12.17 8.89
C HIS A 101 3.61 11.02 8.79
N LEU A 102 4.80 11.26 8.23
CA LEU A 102 5.83 10.23 8.06
C LEU A 102 6.49 9.82 9.38
N ALA A 103 6.72 10.76 10.31
CA ALA A 103 7.31 10.47 11.62
C ALA A 103 6.44 9.49 12.42
N LEU A 104 5.11 9.66 12.41
CA LEU A 104 4.18 8.78 13.11
C LEU A 104 4.01 7.41 12.43
N HIS A 105 4.18 7.33 11.10
CA HIS A 105 4.24 6.04 10.39
C HIS A 105 5.51 5.25 10.72
N GLN A 106 6.67 5.92 10.87
CA GLN A 106 7.93 5.27 11.27
C GLN A 106 7.89 4.73 12.70
N GLU A 107 7.27 5.46 13.63
CA GLU A 107 7.06 5.00 15.01
C GLU A 107 6.14 3.76 15.10
N GLN A 108 5.20 3.60 14.16
CA GLN A 108 4.29 2.45 14.11
C GLN A 108 4.93 1.21 13.44
N SER A 109 5.75 1.38 12.40
CA SER A 109 6.47 0.29 11.74
C SER A 109 7.40 -0.45 12.70
N HIS A 110 8.11 0.28 13.56
CA HIS A 110 9.00 -0.32 14.57
C HIS A 110 8.30 -1.20 15.61
N ARG A 111 6.96 -1.15 15.68
CA ARG A 111 6.16 -1.97 16.60
C ARG A 111 5.68 -3.29 15.98
N GLN A 112 5.84 -3.48 14.67
CA GLN A 112 5.40 -4.68 13.94
C GLN A 112 6.56 -5.63 13.54
N ASP A 113 7.81 -5.19 13.65
CA ASP A 113 8.98 -5.98 13.22
C ASP A 113 9.47 -7.05 14.22
N VAL A 114 8.63 -7.51 15.17
CA VAL A 114 8.99 -8.55 16.16
C VAL A 114 8.39 -9.92 15.84
N LEU A 115 7.69 -10.09 14.72
CA LEU A 115 7.14 -11.39 14.30
C LEU A 115 7.42 -11.65 12.82
N HIS A 116 8.64 -12.06 12.49
CA HIS A 116 8.95 -13.12 11.52
C HIS A 116 10.46 -13.30 11.39
N GLU A 117 11.09 -13.81 12.45
CA GLU A 117 12.32 -14.58 12.30
C GLU A 117 11.96 -16.04 11.96
N ASN A 118 12.76 -16.62 11.06
CA ASN A 118 12.86 -18.03 10.67
C ASN A 118 11.94 -18.54 9.55
N SER A 119 12.50 -18.68 8.33
CA SER A 119 12.35 -19.89 7.53
C SER A 119 13.29 -19.87 6.30
N GLU A 120 14.51 -20.39 6.45
CA GLU A 120 15.33 -20.91 5.34
C GLU A 120 14.86 -22.32 4.89
N ALA A 121 13.56 -22.62 4.97
CA ALA A 121 13.03 -23.87 4.42
C ALA A 121 12.88 -23.73 2.90
N CYS A 122 13.48 -24.66 2.14
CA CYS A 122 13.27 -24.80 0.70
C CYS A 122 11.82 -25.22 0.43
N ARG A 123 10.94 -24.23 0.25
CA ARG A 123 9.48 -24.34 0.14
C ARG A 123 8.95 -23.20 -0.73
N LEU A 124 7.83 -23.40 -1.42
CA LEU A 124 7.19 -22.33 -2.18
C LEU A 124 6.86 -21.12 -1.30
N THR A 125 7.29 -19.94 -1.74
CA THR A 125 6.92 -18.65 -1.13
C THR A 125 5.79 -18.03 -1.94
N ILE A 126 4.73 -17.60 -1.26
CA ILE A 126 3.61 -16.88 -1.87
C ILE A 126 3.69 -15.43 -1.41
N LEU A 127 3.86 -14.50 -2.35
CA LEU A 127 3.85 -13.06 -2.07
C LEU A 127 2.70 -12.42 -2.84
N GLN A 128 1.94 -11.55 -2.18
CA GLN A 128 0.87 -10.80 -2.80
C GLN A 128 1.14 -9.31 -2.60
N GLU A 129 1.33 -8.58 -3.70
CA GLU A 129 1.72 -7.17 -3.64
C GLU A 129 0.87 -6.33 -4.61
N PRO A 130 0.50 -5.10 -4.23
CA PRO A 130 -0.14 -4.17 -5.14
C PRO A 130 0.71 -3.86 -6.35
N THR A 131 0.07 -3.78 -7.51
CA THR A 131 0.72 -3.34 -8.74
C THR A 131 0.59 -1.83 -8.94
N ASP A 132 1.32 -1.29 -9.92
CA ASP A 132 1.12 0.09 -10.40
C ASP A 132 -0.27 0.31 -11.03
N ARG A 133 -0.97 -0.77 -11.42
CA ARG A 133 -2.32 -0.70 -11.99
C ARG A 133 -3.35 -0.64 -10.86
N LEU A 134 -4.18 0.39 -10.90
CA LEU A 134 -5.24 0.61 -9.91
C LEU A 134 -6.17 -0.61 -9.83
N GLY A 135 -6.35 -1.15 -8.63
CA GLY A 135 -7.26 -2.27 -8.38
C GLY A 135 -6.72 -3.65 -8.78
N GLN A 136 -5.43 -3.77 -9.14
CA GLN A 136 -4.79 -5.05 -9.41
C GLN A 136 -3.83 -5.44 -8.28
N LEU A 137 -3.92 -6.70 -7.88
CA LEU A 137 -3.02 -7.36 -6.96
C LEU A 137 -2.20 -8.39 -7.75
N ALA A 138 -0.87 -8.32 -7.66
CA ALA A 138 0.00 -9.34 -8.21
C ALA A 138 0.22 -10.44 -7.18
N VAL A 139 0.11 -11.69 -7.63
CA VAL A 139 0.43 -12.88 -6.85
C VAL A 139 1.69 -13.49 -7.43
N TYR A 140 2.72 -13.62 -6.62
CA TYR A 140 4.00 -14.24 -6.96
C TYR A 140 4.11 -15.58 -6.24
N LEU A 141 4.41 -16.64 -7.00
CA LEU A 141 4.70 -17.98 -6.51
C LEU A 141 6.18 -18.24 -6.76
N GLY A 142 7.00 -18.02 -5.73
CA GLY A 142 8.45 -18.05 -5.80
C GLY A 142 9.03 -19.35 -5.28
N ASN A 143 10.04 -19.87 -5.96
CA ASN A 143 10.93 -20.91 -5.47
C ASN A 143 12.22 -20.24 -4.92
N PRO A 144 12.38 -20.10 -3.60
CA PRO A 144 13.57 -19.52 -3.00
C PRO A 144 14.76 -20.48 -2.94
N CYS A 145 14.58 -21.76 -3.32
CA CYS A 145 15.63 -22.76 -3.21
C CYS A 145 16.79 -22.47 -4.16
N HIS A 146 18.02 -22.67 -3.67
CA HIS A 146 19.25 -22.46 -4.45
C HIS A 146 19.64 -23.66 -5.32
N SER A 147 19.21 -24.88 -4.98
CA SER A 147 19.65 -26.13 -5.63
C SER A 147 18.52 -27.08 -5.99
N CYS A 148 17.26 -26.68 -5.80
CA CYS A 148 16.09 -27.54 -5.99
C CYS A 148 15.03 -26.87 -6.84
N SER A 149 14.32 -27.68 -7.63
CA SER A 149 13.07 -27.29 -8.30
C SER A 149 11.89 -27.74 -7.44
N LEU A 150 10.81 -26.97 -7.48
CA LEU A 150 9.54 -27.35 -6.85
C LEU A 150 8.62 -27.93 -7.92
N GLU A 151 8.17 -29.16 -7.74
CA GLU A 151 7.34 -29.91 -8.68
C GLU A 151 5.97 -30.21 -8.10
N HIS A 152 4.99 -30.45 -8.97
CA HIS A 152 3.61 -30.78 -8.58
C HIS A 152 3.01 -29.80 -7.56
N VAL A 153 3.31 -28.51 -7.75
CA VAL A 153 2.89 -27.45 -6.84
C VAL A 153 1.38 -27.25 -6.97
N LYS A 154 0.68 -27.40 -5.86
CA LYS A 154 -0.78 -27.20 -5.78
C LYS A 154 -1.12 -26.28 -4.61
N LEU A 155 -2.04 -25.36 -4.87
CA LEU A 155 -2.57 -24.45 -3.86
C LEU A 155 -3.98 -24.87 -3.46
N ASN A 156 -4.35 -24.63 -2.21
CA ASN A 156 -5.75 -24.70 -1.80
C ASN A 156 -6.49 -23.51 -2.40
N CYS A 157 -7.54 -23.79 -3.16
CA CYS A 157 -8.38 -22.81 -3.86
C CYS A 157 -9.86 -22.97 -3.53
N THR A 158 -10.19 -23.56 -2.38
CA THR A 158 -11.56 -23.71 -1.92
C THR A 158 -12.22 -22.34 -1.80
N GLY A 159 -13.28 -22.10 -2.58
CA GLY A 159 -13.98 -20.81 -2.59
C GLY A 159 -13.26 -19.68 -3.32
N PHE A 160 -12.13 -19.95 -3.98
CA PHE A 160 -11.45 -18.96 -4.81
C PHE A 160 -12.24 -18.65 -6.07
N THR A 161 -12.45 -17.36 -6.33
CA THR A 161 -13.05 -16.80 -7.54
C THR A 161 -12.30 -15.54 -7.93
N SER A 162 -11.97 -15.39 -9.22
CA SER A 162 -11.38 -14.18 -9.76
C SER A 162 -12.32 -13.52 -10.77
N ARG A 163 -12.48 -12.21 -10.67
CA ARG A 163 -13.18 -11.38 -11.69
C ARG A 163 -12.29 -11.10 -12.89
N MET A 164 -10.98 -11.17 -12.71
CA MET A 164 -10.01 -11.04 -13.79
C MET A 164 -9.72 -12.42 -14.37
N GLU A 165 -9.58 -12.47 -15.70
CA GLU A 165 -9.11 -13.66 -16.39
C GLU A 165 -7.66 -13.93 -15.96
N ILE A 166 -7.43 -15.12 -15.41
CA ILE A 166 -6.11 -15.63 -15.06
C ILE A 166 -5.73 -16.64 -16.12
N ASP A 167 -4.50 -16.53 -16.62
CA ASP A 167 -3.97 -17.46 -17.60
C ASP A 167 -4.02 -18.90 -17.04
N PRO A 168 -4.76 -19.83 -17.67
CA PRO A 168 -4.88 -21.21 -17.21
C PRO A 168 -3.56 -21.97 -17.27
N GLU A 169 -2.56 -21.52 -18.05
CA GLU A 169 -1.21 -22.09 -18.02
C GLU A 169 -0.48 -21.75 -16.71
N ILE A 170 -0.83 -20.65 -16.04
CA ILE A 170 -0.22 -20.22 -14.79
C ILE A 170 -0.98 -20.78 -13.58
N LEU A 171 -2.32 -20.70 -13.59
CA LEU A 171 -3.17 -21.20 -12.51
C LEU A 171 -4.49 -21.75 -13.05
N SER A 172 -4.69 -23.06 -12.91
CA SER A 172 -5.94 -23.73 -13.31
C SER A 172 -6.61 -24.42 -12.13
N ARG A 173 -7.95 -24.34 -12.05
CA ARG A 173 -8.72 -24.90 -10.93
C ARG A 173 -9.18 -26.33 -11.24
N GLN A 174 -8.87 -27.27 -10.34
CA GLN A 174 -9.32 -28.66 -10.37
C GLN A 174 -9.97 -29.01 -9.03
N GLY A 175 -11.30 -28.85 -8.95
CA GLY A 175 -12.03 -28.98 -7.69
C GLY A 175 -11.61 -27.89 -6.69
N ASP A 176 -11.18 -28.31 -5.50
CA ASP A 176 -10.71 -27.43 -4.42
C ASP A 176 -9.22 -27.06 -4.52
N LEU A 177 -8.52 -27.59 -5.52
CA LEU A 177 -7.09 -27.35 -5.74
C LEU A 177 -6.87 -26.45 -6.96
N CYS A 178 -5.89 -25.56 -6.89
CA CYS A 178 -5.31 -24.96 -8.09
C CYS A 178 -4.00 -25.64 -8.45
N ILE A 179 -3.89 -26.04 -9.71
CA ILE A 179 -2.66 -26.51 -10.33
C ILE A 179 -1.87 -25.29 -10.77
N VAL A 180 -0.60 -25.24 -10.36
CA VAL A 180 0.32 -24.15 -10.64
C VAL A 180 1.18 -24.50 -11.85
N ASN A 181 1.41 -23.51 -12.74
CA ASN A 181 2.31 -23.62 -13.89
C ASN A 181 2.02 -24.83 -14.81
N ASN A 182 0.75 -25.20 -14.96
CA ASN A 182 0.32 -26.40 -15.69
C ASN A 182 1.08 -27.68 -15.23
N ASP A 183 1.29 -27.81 -13.92
CA ASP A 183 2.04 -28.89 -13.26
C ASP A 183 3.53 -28.98 -13.67
N GLN A 184 4.05 -27.97 -14.37
CA GLN A 184 5.48 -27.87 -14.70
C GLN A 184 6.30 -27.42 -13.48
N PRO A 185 7.57 -27.87 -13.37
CA PRO A 185 8.45 -27.46 -12.28
C PRO A 185 8.60 -25.94 -12.19
N VAL A 186 8.65 -25.41 -10.97
CA VAL A 186 9.11 -24.04 -10.69
C VAL A 186 10.62 -24.11 -10.45
N PRO A 187 11.46 -23.61 -11.38
CA PRO A 187 12.92 -23.72 -11.26
C PRO A 187 13.46 -23.01 -10.02
N ARG A 188 14.67 -23.41 -9.58
CA ARG A 188 15.40 -22.72 -8.51
C ARG A 188 15.49 -21.21 -8.76
N LEU A 189 15.40 -20.41 -7.70
CA LEU A 189 15.54 -18.94 -7.74
C LEU A 189 14.67 -18.27 -8.82
N SER A 190 13.47 -18.80 -9.03
CA SER A 190 12.52 -18.28 -10.02
C SER A 190 11.17 -18.04 -9.37
N PHE A 191 10.32 -17.31 -10.08
CA PHE A 191 8.94 -17.11 -9.70
C PHE A 191 8.05 -17.15 -10.93
N ILE A 192 6.81 -17.52 -10.72
CA ILE A 192 5.72 -17.27 -11.66
C ILE A 192 4.76 -16.27 -11.04
N SER A 193 4.03 -15.53 -11.87
CA SER A 193 3.09 -14.54 -11.36
C SER A 193 1.84 -14.42 -12.21
N PHE A 194 0.75 -14.04 -11.56
CA PHE A 194 -0.50 -13.65 -12.20
C PHE A 194 -1.08 -12.43 -11.47
N SER A 195 -2.15 -11.84 -12.02
CA SER A 195 -2.84 -10.71 -11.39
C SER A 195 -4.33 -10.98 -11.26
N ASN A 196 -4.91 -10.55 -10.14
CA ASN A 196 -6.35 -10.57 -9.88
C ASN A 196 -6.86 -9.20 -9.42
N ASP A 197 -8.18 -9.06 -9.28
CA ASP A 197 -8.79 -7.85 -8.71
C ASP A 197 -8.44 -7.80 -7.22
N CYS A 198 -8.06 -6.61 -6.74
CA CYS A 198 -7.73 -6.37 -5.34
C CYS A 198 -8.82 -6.81 -4.35
N ARG A 199 -10.09 -6.77 -4.77
CA ARG A 199 -11.24 -7.18 -3.96
C ARG A 199 -11.41 -8.69 -3.90
N ASP A 200 -10.72 -9.42 -4.77
CA ASP A 200 -10.69 -10.87 -4.79
C ASP A 200 -9.41 -11.40 -4.10
N TYR A 201 -8.87 -10.64 -3.13
CA TYR A 201 -7.79 -11.11 -2.25
C TYR A 201 -8.16 -12.47 -1.69
N PHE A 202 -7.25 -13.43 -1.87
CA PHE A 202 -7.45 -14.78 -1.42
C PHE A 202 -6.19 -15.27 -0.72
N PRO A 203 -6.29 -15.79 0.52
CA PRO A 203 -5.14 -16.27 1.27
C PRO A 203 -4.73 -17.65 0.75
N PHE A 204 -4.09 -17.69 -0.42
CA PHE A 204 -3.58 -18.94 -0.98
C PHE A 204 -2.69 -19.65 0.02
N ALA A 205 -2.94 -20.94 0.20
CA ALA A 205 -2.13 -21.80 1.04
C ALA A 205 -1.58 -22.94 0.18
N LEU A 206 -0.32 -23.30 0.40
CA LEU A 206 0.27 -24.48 -0.21
C LEU A 206 -0.51 -25.72 0.25
N ALA A 207 -1.08 -26.47 -0.70
CA ALA A 207 -1.71 -27.75 -0.45
C ALA A 207 -0.71 -28.90 -0.58
N SER A 208 0.14 -28.87 -1.61
CA SER A 208 1.21 -29.84 -1.82
C SER A 208 2.32 -29.29 -2.71
N GLU A 209 3.54 -29.78 -2.51
CA GLU A 209 4.69 -29.63 -3.41
C GLU A 209 5.61 -30.85 -3.25
N THR A 210 6.42 -31.10 -4.28
CA THR A 210 7.55 -32.03 -4.22
C THR A 210 8.83 -31.24 -4.44
N VAL A 211 9.82 -31.43 -3.57
CA VAL A 211 11.13 -30.78 -3.71
C VAL A 211 12.09 -31.76 -4.37
N THR A 212 12.55 -31.43 -5.58
CA THR A 212 13.50 -32.24 -6.34
C THR A 212 14.83 -31.49 -6.45
N CYS A 213 15.86 -32.01 -5.80
CA CYS A 213 17.21 -31.44 -5.80
C CYS A 213 18.15 -32.31 -6.65
N SER A 214 19.01 -31.66 -7.43
CA SER A 214 20.04 -32.32 -8.26
C SER A 214 21.43 -32.15 -7.65
#